data_AF-A0A495TCF8-F1
#
_entry.id   AF-A0A495TCF8-F1
#
_cell.length_a   1.000
_cell.length_b   1.000
_cell.length_c   1.000
_cell.angle_alpha   90.00
_cell.angle_beta   90.00
_cell.angle_gamma   90.00
#
_symmetry.space_group_name_H-M   'P 1'
#
loop_
_entity.id
_entity.type
_entity.pdbx_description
1 polymer ?
#
loop_
_entity_poly.entity_id
_entity_poly.type
_entity_poly.pdbx_seq_one_letter_code
_entity_poly.pdbx_strand_id
1 'polypeptide(L)'
;MSEEQNVQHDEENTPPTPASGGVSIGAMTGGAVASGRGARAEDRSQRAGAADPLPDTSGLTMPAPAPGGVSIGTMTGGAVASGEDATAVDASTRLTPSARELLAAMGELRSQLPMFTRAEGNGVAEVEQELDAVGTALEQTGTAPRTRLERLRDLLRRSTTVVSGLASALAVVQAIEQFLG
;
A
#
# COMPACT_ATOMS: atom_id res chain seq x y z
N MET A 1 27.49 19.92 75.63
CA MET A 1 26.10 19.44 75.62
C MET A 1 25.35 20.30 74.62
N SER A 2 24.78 19.63 73.60
CA SER A 2 23.66 20.10 72.76
C SER A 2 23.99 21.23 71.76
N GLU A 3 23.64 21.20 70.48
CA GLU A 3 22.77 20.32 69.68
C GLU A 3 23.27 20.36 68.22
N GLU A 4 23.51 19.17 67.65
CA GLU A 4 23.34 18.90 66.22
C GLU A 4 21.87 19.08 65.83
N GLN A 5 21.60 19.18 64.52
CA GLN A 5 20.31 19.07 63.80
C GLN A 5 19.76 20.40 63.26
N ASN A 6 19.28 20.48 62.03
CA ASN A 6 19.18 19.54 60.92
C ASN A 6 18.81 20.40 59.72
N VAL A 7 19.68 20.46 58.70
CA VAL A 7 19.31 21.07 57.41
C VAL A 7 18.43 20.05 56.71
N GLN A 8 17.13 20.12 56.98
CA GLN A 8 16.12 19.37 56.25
C GLN A 8 16.00 20.04 54.86
N HIS A 9 16.85 19.65 53.91
CA HIS A 9 16.50 19.80 52.51
C HIS A 9 15.31 18.88 52.26
N ASP A 10 14.13 19.48 52.07
CA ASP A 10 13.02 18.82 51.42
C ASP A 10 13.52 18.39 50.04
N GLU A 11 13.87 17.11 49.90
CA GLU A 11 13.94 16.45 48.60
C GLU A 11 12.54 16.57 48.00
N GLU A 12 12.41 17.55 47.11
CA GLU A 12 11.29 17.73 46.21
C GLU A 12 11.07 16.39 45.51
N ASN A 13 10.13 15.62 46.05
CA ASN A 13 9.68 14.33 45.57
C ASN A 13 8.97 14.55 44.24
N THR A 14 9.77 14.82 43.21
CA THR A 14 9.32 14.86 41.83
C THR A 14 8.85 13.45 41.54
N PRO A 15 7.54 13.22 41.30
CA PRO A 15 7.06 11.90 40.98
C PRO A 15 7.85 11.39 39.77
N PRO A 16 8.30 10.11 39.74
CA PRO A 16 8.98 9.59 38.58
C PRO A 16 8.09 9.84 37.37
N THR A 17 8.55 10.67 36.42
CA THR A 17 7.89 10.81 35.13
C THR A 17 7.64 9.39 34.63
N PRO A 18 6.39 9.01 34.32
CA PRO A 18 6.09 7.65 33.88
C PRO A 18 7.04 7.39 32.72
N ALA A 19 7.93 6.39 32.87
CA ALA A 19 8.83 5.99 31.81
C ALA A 19 7.96 5.80 30.58
N SER A 20 8.13 6.66 29.57
CA SER A 20 7.30 6.62 28.38
C SER A 20 7.56 5.27 27.73
N GLY A 21 6.66 4.32 27.94
CA GLY A 21 6.82 2.96 27.43
C GLY A 21 7.03 3.00 25.92
N GLY A 22 7.91 2.15 25.41
CA GLY A 22 8.05 1.95 23.97
C GLY A 22 7.02 0.94 23.45
N VAL A 23 6.68 1.04 22.17
CA VAL A 23 5.78 0.08 21.50
C VAL A 23 6.60 -1.01 20.82
N SER A 24 6.30 -2.27 21.09
CA SER A 24 6.95 -3.43 20.44
C SER A 24 5.91 -4.28 19.73
N ILE A 25 6.07 -4.45 18.41
CA ILE A 25 5.13 -5.19 17.56
C ILE A 25 5.90 -6.29 16.82
N GLY A 26 5.45 -7.55 16.97
CA GLY A 26 6.06 -8.68 16.26
C GLY A 26 5.89 -8.58 14.75
N ALA A 27 4.66 -8.42 14.29
CA ALA A 27 4.32 -8.28 12.89
C ALA A 27 3.17 -7.29 12.69
N MET A 28 3.26 -6.47 11.65
CA MET A 28 2.26 -5.47 11.28
C MET A 28 1.87 -5.69 9.81
N THR A 29 0.63 -6.13 9.55
CA THR A 29 0.07 -6.25 8.18
C THR A 29 -0.76 -5.03 7.76
N GLY A 30 -0.75 -4.02 8.62
CA GLY A 30 -1.27 -2.68 8.47
C GLY A 30 -1.88 -2.17 9.79
N GLY A 31 -2.71 -1.15 9.74
CA GLY A 31 -3.10 -0.33 10.88
C GLY A 31 -2.14 0.84 11.09
N ALA A 32 -2.36 1.59 12.17
CA ALA A 32 -1.61 2.80 12.47
C ALA A 32 -1.09 2.80 13.90
N VAL A 33 0.18 3.17 14.07
CA VAL A 33 0.86 3.21 15.38
C VAL A 33 1.55 4.56 15.54
N ALA A 34 1.21 5.27 16.61
CA ALA A 34 1.82 6.55 16.95
C ALA A 34 2.37 6.52 18.37
N SER A 35 3.60 7.02 18.55
CA SER A 35 4.23 7.17 19.86
C SER A 35 4.98 8.50 19.96
N GLY A 36 4.69 9.28 20.99
CA GLY A 36 5.23 10.63 21.18
C GLY A 36 4.14 11.69 21.29
N ARG A 37 4.48 12.85 21.87
CA ARG A 37 3.53 13.96 22.00
C ARG A 37 3.14 14.45 20.60
N GLY A 38 1.84 14.55 20.32
CA GLY A 38 1.37 15.06 19.02
C GLY A 38 1.58 14.09 17.84
N ALA A 39 2.15 12.90 18.07
CA ALA A 39 2.36 11.91 17.02
C ALA A 39 1.02 11.44 16.43
N ARG A 40 0.97 11.29 15.10
CA ARG A 40 -0.20 10.84 14.34
C ARG A 40 0.20 9.79 13.32
N ALA A 41 -0.53 8.68 13.32
CA ALA A 41 -0.44 7.69 12.27
C ALA A 41 -1.85 7.42 11.76
N GLU A 42 -2.00 7.27 10.44
CA GLU A 42 -3.27 6.96 9.81
C GLU A 42 -3.09 5.85 8.77
N ASP A 43 -3.89 4.79 8.88
CA ASP A 43 -3.98 3.75 7.86
C ASP A 43 -5.28 3.96 7.08
N ARG A 44 -5.13 4.48 5.86
CA ARG A 44 -6.17 4.63 4.84
C ARG A 44 -6.00 3.60 3.72
N SER A 45 -5.25 2.53 3.96
CA SER A 45 -5.02 1.51 2.95
C SER A 45 -6.32 0.81 2.55
N GLN A 46 -6.46 0.55 1.26
CA GLN A 46 -7.55 -0.27 0.72
C GLN A 46 -7.01 -1.66 0.42
N ARG A 47 -7.57 -2.68 1.06
CA ARG A 47 -7.13 -4.08 0.88
C ARG A 47 -8.19 -4.83 0.08
N ALA A 48 -7.96 -4.99 -1.22
CA ALA A 48 -8.89 -5.66 -2.13
C ALA A 48 -8.74 -7.20 -2.13
N GLY A 49 -8.14 -7.81 -1.09
CA GLY A 49 -7.90 -9.26 -1.01
C GLY A 49 -7.53 -9.74 0.40
N ALA A 50 -7.43 -11.06 0.56
CA ALA A 50 -6.96 -11.68 1.81
C ALA A 50 -5.52 -11.24 2.11
N ALA A 51 -5.20 -11.05 3.39
CA ALA A 51 -3.85 -10.71 3.80
C ALA A 51 -2.87 -11.79 3.35
N ASP A 52 -1.75 -11.39 2.73
CA ASP A 52 -0.65 -12.33 2.47
C ASP A 52 -0.26 -13.03 3.78
N PRO A 53 0.05 -14.35 3.76
CA PRO A 53 0.58 -15.03 4.92
C PRO A 53 1.78 -14.28 5.45
N LEU A 54 1.76 -13.98 6.75
CA LEU A 54 2.89 -13.35 7.41
C LEU A 54 4.13 -14.24 7.24
N PRO A 55 5.31 -13.65 6.96
CA PRO A 55 6.56 -14.39 7.05
C PRO A 55 6.71 -14.94 8.48
N ASP A 56 7.24 -16.16 8.61
CA ASP A 56 7.51 -16.73 9.92
C ASP A 56 8.55 -15.85 10.64
N THR A 57 8.13 -15.25 11.74
CA THR A 57 8.97 -14.37 12.58
C THR A 57 9.51 -15.10 13.81
N SER A 58 9.23 -16.41 13.94
CA SER A 58 9.71 -17.23 15.05
C SER A 58 11.24 -17.25 15.06
N GLY A 59 11.84 -16.57 16.04
CA GLY A 59 13.29 -16.49 16.23
C GLY A 59 13.93 -15.13 15.92
N LEU A 60 13.18 -14.15 15.40
CA LEU A 60 13.69 -12.78 15.29
C LEU A 60 13.75 -12.13 16.67
N THR A 61 14.96 -11.83 17.16
CA THR A 61 15.14 -11.01 18.36
C THR A 61 14.90 -9.56 17.99
N MET A 62 13.78 -9.00 18.42
CA MET A 62 13.50 -7.57 18.26
C MET A 62 14.28 -6.76 19.30
N PRO A 63 15.00 -5.71 18.89
CA PRO A 63 15.57 -4.77 19.85
C PRO A 63 14.44 -4.10 20.63
N ALA A 64 14.66 -3.94 21.94
CA ALA A 64 13.72 -3.21 22.79
C ALA A 64 13.57 -1.77 22.27
N PRO A 65 12.34 -1.25 22.13
CA PRO A 65 12.14 0.13 21.73
C PRO A 65 12.75 1.08 22.76
N ALA A 66 13.39 2.16 22.30
CA ALA A 66 13.77 3.26 23.17
C ALA A 66 12.52 3.85 23.86
N PRO A 67 12.65 4.55 25.00
CA PRO A 67 11.51 5.25 25.62
C PRO A 67 10.80 6.16 24.61
N GLY A 68 9.50 5.97 24.43
CA GLY A 68 8.70 6.69 23.42
C GLY A 68 8.94 6.26 21.96
N GLY A 69 9.78 5.25 21.72
CA GLY A 69 10.08 4.66 20.42
C GLY A 69 9.13 3.53 20.01
N VAL A 70 9.21 3.13 18.74
CA VAL A 70 8.48 1.99 18.17
C VAL A 70 9.48 0.98 17.59
N SER A 71 9.33 -0.30 17.95
CA SER A 71 10.10 -1.42 17.40
C SER A 71 9.13 -2.38 16.70
N ILE A 72 9.43 -2.74 15.45
CA ILE A 72 8.60 -3.62 14.64
C ILE A 72 9.47 -4.70 14.01
N GLY A 73 9.12 -5.97 14.24
CA GLY A 73 9.85 -7.11 13.68
C GLY A 73 9.66 -7.22 12.16
N THR A 74 8.40 -7.34 11.71
CA THR A 74 8.05 -7.30 10.29
C THR A 74 6.90 -6.33 10.03
N MET A 75 7.01 -5.56 8.96
CA MET A 75 5.98 -4.62 8.53
C MET A 75 5.68 -4.85 7.05
N THR A 76 4.46 -5.27 6.79
CA THR A 76 3.87 -5.32 5.47
C THR A 76 2.69 -4.36 5.53
N GLY A 77 2.87 -3.11 5.09
CA GLY A 77 1.83 -2.07 5.14
C GLY A 77 1.55 -1.46 6.52
N GLY A 78 0.72 -0.42 6.53
CA GLY A 78 0.36 0.41 7.68
C GLY A 78 1.23 1.67 7.84
N ALA A 79 0.94 2.45 8.87
CA ALA A 79 1.61 3.72 9.16
C ALA A 79 2.20 3.72 10.57
N VAL A 80 3.44 4.19 10.70
CA VAL A 80 4.15 4.26 11.99
C VAL A 80 4.79 5.62 12.16
N ALA A 81 4.41 6.33 13.21
CA ALA A 81 4.96 7.63 13.56
C ALA A 81 5.56 7.57 14.98
N SER A 82 6.83 7.97 15.11
CA SER A 82 7.52 8.05 16.39
C SER A 82 8.27 9.38 16.51
N GLY A 83 8.03 10.10 17.59
CA GLY A 83 8.62 11.42 17.85
C GLY A 83 7.57 12.49 18.15
N GLU A 84 8.03 13.66 18.59
CA GLU A 84 7.16 14.82 18.79
C GLU A 84 6.61 15.29 17.43
N ASP A 85 5.28 15.41 17.34
CA ASP A 85 4.54 15.84 16.15
C ASP A 85 4.78 15.00 14.87
N ALA A 86 5.36 13.80 15.01
CA ALA A 86 5.61 12.91 13.89
C ALA A 86 4.29 12.49 13.20
N THR A 87 4.25 12.51 11.87
CA THR A 87 3.06 12.12 11.10
C THR A 87 3.40 11.07 10.05
N ALA A 88 2.61 9.99 10.00
CA ALA A 88 2.70 8.95 8.99
C ALA A 88 1.31 8.60 8.44
N VAL A 89 1.20 8.43 7.12
CA VAL A 89 -0.07 8.02 6.48
C VAL A 89 0.23 6.91 5.48
N ASP A 90 -0.45 5.77 5.66
CA ASP A 90 -0.50 4.71 4.64
C ASP A 90 -1.78 4.89 3.83
N ALA A 91 -1.64 5.12 2.53
CA ALA A 91 -2.75 5.22 1.59
C ALA A 91 -2.58 4.20 0.45
N SER A 92 -1.94 3.07 0.73
CA SER A 92 -1.67 2.04 -0.27
C SER A 92 -2.94 1.25 -0.65
N THR A 93 -3.05 0.89 -1.92
CA THR A 93 -4.04 -0.08 -2.40
C THR A 93 -3.35 -1.42 -2.59
N ARG A 94 -3.76 -2.45 -1.85
CA ARG A 94 -3.27 -3.82 -2.08
C ARG A 94 -4.07 -4.51 -3.16
N LEU A 95 -3.37 -4.91 -4.21
CA LEU A 95 -3.91 -5.56 -5.39
C LEU A 95 -3.80 -7.08 -5.28
N THR A 96 -4.83 -7.79 -5.75
CA THR A 96 -4.77 -9.24 -5.95
C THR A 96 -3.66 -9.59 -6.97
N PRO A 97 -3.13 -10.82 -6.98
CA PRO A 97 -2.19 -11.26 -8.01
C PRO A 97 -2.72 -11.01 -9.43
N SER A 98 -3.98 -11.37 -9.69
CA SER A 98 -4.63 -11.15 -10.98
C SER A 98 -4.77 -9.67 -11.35
N ALA A 99 -5.05 -8.78 -10.39
CA ALA A 99 -5.07 -7.33 -10.63
C ALA A 99 -3.68 -6.79 -11.02
N ARG A 100 -2.61 -7.28 -10.36
CA ARG A 100 -1.23 -6.90 -10.68
C ARG A 100 -0.81 -7.38 -12.07
N GLU A 101 -1.13 -8.62 -12.40
CA GLU A 101 -0.85 -9.20 -13.72
C GLU A 101 -1.58 -8.44 -14.83
N LEU A 102 -2.85 -8.08 -14.61
CA LEU A 102 -3.61 -7.27 -15.55
C LEU A 102 -3.00 -5.87 -15.74
N LEU A 103 -2.64 -5.16 -14.65
CA LEU A 103 -1.98 -3.86 -14.75
C LEU A 103 -0.63 -3.95 -15.47
N ALA A 104 0.16 -4.99 -15.22
CA ALA A 104 1.43 -5.20 -15.90
C ALA A 104 1.24 -5.41 -17.41
N ALA A 105 0.30 -6.26 -17.81
CA ALA A 105 -0.03 -6.48 -19.23
C ALA A 105 -0.54 -5.20 -19.90
N MET A 106 -1.38 -4.43 -19.20
CA MET A 106 -1.88 -3.14 -19.70
C MET A 106 -0.76 -2.09 -19.83
N GLY A 107 0.20 -2.07 -18.89
CA GLY A 107 1.36 -1.20 -18.95
C GLY A 107 2.24 -1.49 -20.18
N GLU A 108 2.46 -2.77 -20.48
CA GLU A 108 3.19 -3.18 -21.68
C GLU A 108 2.45 -2.80 -22.96
N LEU A 109 1.13 -3.02 -23.03
CA LEU A 109 0.35 -2.59 -24.18
C LEU A 109 0.43 -1.06 -24.37
N ARG A 110 0.27 -0.29 -23.29
CA ARG A 110 0.37 1.18 -23.33
C ARG A 110 1.73 1.69 -23.79
N SER A 111 2.83 1.00 -23.47
CA SER A 111 4.17 1.42 -23.91
C SER A 111 4.32 1.30 -25.44
N GLN A 112 3.56 0.40 -26.06
CA GLN A 112 3.61 0.09 -27.49
C GLN A 112 2.63 0.94 -28.31
N LEU A 113 1.51 1.38 -27.72
CA LEU A 113 0.48 2.16 -28.43
C LEU A 113 0.97 3.47 -29.09
N PRO A 114 1.89 4.26 -28.49
CA PRO A 114 2.43 5.47 -29.10
C PRO A 114 3.17 5.24 -30.43
N MET A 115 3.54 4.00 -30.75
CA MET A 115 4.17 3.66 -32.03
C MET A 115 3.19 3.65 -33.21
N PHE A 116 1.88 3.70 -32.95
CA PHE A 116 0.84 3.72 -33.98
C PHE A 116 0.27 5.11 -34.19
N THR A 117 0.05 5.47 -35.45
CA THR A 117 -0.66 6.70 -35.80
C THR A 117 -2.10 6.63 -35.32
N ARG A 118 -2.56 7.64 -34.57
CA ARG A 118 -3.99 7.81 -34.28
C ARG A 118 -4.71 8.30 -35.53
N ALA A 119 -5.68 7.53 -36.00
CA ALA A 119 -6.53 7.89 -37.13
C ALA A 119 -7.97 7.50 -36.80
N GLU A 120 -8.94 8.29 -37.26
CA GLU A 120 -10.36 7.96 -37.06
C GLU A 120 -10.68 6.57 -37.62
N GLY A 121 -11.38 5.76 -36.81
CA GLY A 121 -11.79 4.42 -37.19
C GLY A 121 -10.74 3.32 -37.03
N ASN A 122 -9.52 3.64 -36.55
CA ASN A 122 -8.48 2.62 -36.32
C ASN A 122 -8.48 2.03 -34.90
N GLY A 123 -9.42 2.43 -34.03
CA GLY A 123 -9.61 1.80 -32.72
C GLY A 123 -8.54 2.09 -31.67
N VAL A 124 -7.42 2.76 -32.02
CA VAL A 124 -6.30 2.99 -31.09
C VAL A 124 -6.72 3.91 -29.96
N ALA A 125 -7.44 4.99 -30.27
CA ALA A 125 -7.91 5.94 -29.27
C ALA A 125 -8.93 5.33 -28.31
N GLU A 126 -9.83 4.47 -28.81
CA GLU A 126 -10.82 3.76 -28.02
C GLU A 126 -10.16 2.73 -27.07
N VAL A 127 -9.12 2.05 -27.54
CA VAL A 127 -8.32 1.13 -26.71
C VAL A 127 -7.57 1.90 -25.62
N GLU A 128 -6.89 3.01 -25.96
CA GLU A 128 -6.22 3.86 -24.95
C GLU A 128 -7.19 4.36 -23.88
N GLN A 129 -8.36 4.85 -24.30
CA GLN A 129 -9.38 5.35 -23.39
C GLN A 129 -9.88 4.27 -22.42
N GLU A 130 -10.18 3.07 -22.92
CA GLU A 130 -10.69 2.00 -22.06
C GLU A 130 -9.57 1.40 -21.19
N LEU A 131 -8.33 1.35 -21.66
CA LEU A 131 -7.16 1.01 -20.84
C LEU A 131 -7.04 1.99 -19.67
N ASP A 132 -7.13 3.30 -19.90
CA ASP A 132 -7.07 4.35 -18.87
C ASP A 132 -8.18 4.23 -17.85
N ALA A 133 -9.41 3.98 -18.30
CA ALA A 133 -10.52 3.80 -17.39
C ALA A 133 -10.37 2.54 -16.50
N VAL A 134 -9.97 1.41 -17.08
CA VAL A 134 -9.76 0.15 -16.33
C VAL A 134 -8.56 0.28 -15.39
N GLY A 135 -7.46 0.86 -15.85
CA GLY A 135 -6.24 1.03 -15.05
C GLY A 135 -6.48 1.91 -13.84
N THR A 136 -7.13 3.05 -14.04
CA THR A 136 -7.52 3.96 -12.95
C THR A 136 -8.38 3.26 -11.90
N ALA A 137 -9.36 2.45 -12.33
CA ALA A 137 -10.23 1.73 -11.40
C ALA A 137 -9.44 0.70 -10.57
N LEU A 138 -8.56 -0.06 -11.21
CA LEU A 138 -7.70 -1.05 -10.55
C LEU A 138 -6.73 -0.39 -9.56
N GLU A 139 -6.10 0.72 -9.92
CA GLU A 139 -5.18 1.44 -9.03
C GLU A 139 -5.89 2.02 -7.80
N GLN A 140 -7.10 2.56 -7.99
CA GLN A 140 -7.86 3.21 -6.91
C GLN A 140 -8.56 2.22 -5.98
N THR A 141 -9.08 1.12 -6.51
CA THR A 141 -10.00 0.24 -5.79
C THR A 141 -9.59 -1.23 -5.78
N GLY A 142 -8.55 -1.60 -6.54
CA GLY A 142 -8.16 -2.99 -6.75
C GLY A 142 -9.12 -3.81 -7.61
N THR A 143 -10.18 -3.20 -8.15
CA THR A 143 -11.17 -3.86 -9.01
C THR A 143 -11.57 -2.98 -10.20
N ALA A 144 -12.16 -3.60 -11.22
CA ALA A 144 -12.73 -2.90 -12.37
C ALA A 144 -14.12 -3.46 -12.70
N PRO A 145 -15.07 -2.63 -13.15
CA PRO A 145 -16.40 -3.11 -13.55
C PRO A 145 -16.31 -4.17 -14.65
N ARG A 146 -17.01 -5.29 -14.46
CA ARG A 146 -17.05 -6.40 -15.43
C ARG A 146 -17.39 -5.95 -16.84
N THR A 147 -18.37 -5.05 -16.99
CA THR A 147 -18.79 -4.51 -18.29
C THR A 147 -17.68 -3.75 -19.02
N ARG A 148 -16.79 -3.07 -18.28
CA ARG A 148 -15.63 -2.38 -18.86
C ARG A 148 -14.55 -3.36 -19.28
N LEU A 149 -14.27 -4.37 -18.46
CA LEU A 149 -13.33 -5.45 -18.80
C LEU A 149 -13.78 -6.20 -20.06
N GLU A 150 -15.07 -6.53 -20.15
CA GLU A 150 -15.67 -7.16 -21.33
C GLU A 150 -15.59 -6.25 -22.56
N ARG A 151 -15.86 -4.94 -22.41
CA ARG A 151 -15.69 -3.98 -23.49
C ARG A 151 -14.24 -3.88 -23.97
N LEU A 152 -13.27 -3.77 -23.06
CA LEU A 152 -11.84 -3.71 -23.41
C LEU A 152 -11.41 -4.98 -24.15
N ARG A 153 -11.79 -6.15 -23.63
CA ARG A 153 -11.54 -7.44 -24.31
C ARG A 153 -12.12 -7.44 -25.72
N ASP A 154 -13.35 -6.99 -25.87
CA ASP A 154 -14.00 -6.96 -27.17
C ASP A 154 -13.36 -5.94 -28.12
N LEU A 155 -12.89 -4.79 -27.64
CA LEU A 155 -12.14 -3.82 -28.44
C LEU A 155 -10.84 -4.44 -28.95
N LEU A 156 -10.11 -5.15 -28.09
CA LEU A 156 -8.86 -5.83 -28.45
C LEU A 156 -9.08 -7.01 -29.43
N ARG A 157 -10.25 -7.68 -29.36
CA ARG A 157 -10.61 -8.78 -30.28
C ARG A 157 -11.21 -8.32 -31.61
N ARG A 158 -12.01 -7.26 -31.61
CA ARG A 158 -12.74 -6.78 -32.79
C ARG A 158 -11.97 -5.76 -33.61
N SER A 159 -10.88 -5.22 -33.07
CA SER A 159 -10.05 -4.25 -33.79
C SER A 159 -9.34 -4.93 -34.96
N THR A 160 -9.59 -4.42 -36.17
CA THR A 160 -8.96 -4.82 -37.44
C THR A 160 -7.53 -4.31 -37.58
N THR A 161 -6.90 -3.87 -36.49
CA THR A 161 -5.70 -3.04 -36.49
C THR A 161 -4.46 -3.77 -36.02
N VAL A 162 -3.29 -3.16 -36.27
CA VAL A 162 -1.97 -3.68 -35.87
C VAL A 162 -1.89 -4.02 -34.37
N VAL A 163 -2.71 -3.37 -33.54
CA VAL A 163 -2.81 -3.61 -32.09
C VAL A 163 -3.25 -5.04 -31.76
N SER A 164 -4.21 -5.62 -32.49
CA SER A 164 -4.65 -7.00 -32.24
C SER A 164 -3.59 -8.05 -32.61
N GLY A 165 -2.63 -7.67 -33.45
CA GLY A 165 -1.44 -8.47 -33.76
C GLY A 165 -0.34 -8.42 -32.70
N LEU A 166 -0.46 -7.54 -31.69
CA LEU A 166 0.52 -7.45 -30.62
C LEU A 166 0.36 -8.60 -29.62
N ALA A 167 1.48 -9.21 -29.23
CA ALA A 167 1.50 -10.18 -28.15
C ALA A 167 1.01 -9.57 -26.81
N SER A 168 1.25 -8.27 -26.59
CA SER A 168 0.78 -7.53 -25.41
C SER A 168 -0.75 -7.41 -25.38
N ALA A 169 -1.41 -7.22 -26.53
CA ALA A 169 -2.87 -7.20 -26.61
C ALA A 169 -3.47 -8.57 -26.26
N LEU A 170 -2.86 -9.66 -26.74
CA LEU A 170 -3.26 -11.01 -26.35
C LEU A 170 -3.06 -11.26 -24.84
N ALA A 171 -1.94 -10.81 -24.29
CA ALA A 171 -1.66 -10.92 -22.85
C ALA A 171 -2.71 -10.18 -22.01
N VAL A 172 -3.15 -8.98 -22.44
CA VAL A 172 -4.24 -8.26 -21.77
C VAL A 172 -5.55 -9.04 -21.85
N VAL A 173 -5.91 -9.61 -23.00
CA VAL A 173 -7.13 -10.43 -23.14
C VAL A 173 -7.09 -11.63 -22.19
N GLN A 174 -5.96 -12.33 -22.09
CA GLN A 174 -5.79 -13.47 -21.19
C GLN A 174 -5.87 -13.05 -19.72
N ALA A 175 -5.21 -11.95 -19.35
CA ALA A 175 -5.26 -11.42 -17.98
C ALA A 175 -6.69 -10.98 -17.60
N ILE A 176 -7.46 -10.42 -18.53
CA ILE A 176 -8.89 -10.11 -18.31
C ILE A 176 -9.68 -11.40 -18.06
N GLU A 177 -9.46 -12.45 -18.84
CA GLU A 177 -10.17 -13.72 -18.66
C GLU A 177 -9.83 -14.38 -17.31
N GLN A 178 -8.58 -14.31 -16.87
CA GLN A 178 -8.16 -14.77 -15.54
C GLN A 178 -8.74 -13.91 -14.42
N PHE A 179 -8.83 -12.59 -14.62
CA PHE A 179 -9.41 -11.67 -13.65
C PHE A 179 -10.93 -11.82 -13.51
N LEU A 180 -11.62 -12.21 -14.59
CA LEU A 180 -13.06 -12.49 -14.61
C LEU A 180 -13.43 -13.92 -14.20
N GLY A 181 -12.43 -14.80 -14.08
CA GLY A 181 -12.53 -16.23 -13.82
C GLY A 181 -12.71 -16.56 -12.35
#